data_AF-A4YKY9-F1
#
_entry.id   AF-A4YKY9-F1
#
_cell.length_a   1.000
_cell.length_b   1.000
_cell.length_c   1.000
_cell.angle_alpha   90.00
_cell.angle_beta   90.00
_cell.angle_gamma   90.00
#
_symmetry.space_group_name_H-M   'P 1'
#
loop_
_entity.id
_entity.type
_entity.pdbx_description
1 polymer ?
#
loop_
_entity_poly.entity_id
_entity_poly.type
_entity_poly.pdbx_seq_one_letter_code
_entity_poly.pdbx_strand_id
1 'polypeptide(L)' 'MATKRALQPSAESLARTQRRQLAAEEGAKALVAAEQRAIDIRKNMERLRALRLAKEAEDARIGGSAPAARPAKRRNKIAR' A
#
# COMPACT_ATOMS: atom_id res chain seq x y z
N MET A 1 -43.86 -33.03 19.14
CA MET A 1 -42.63 -33.87 19.17
C MET A 1 -41.48 -33.09 18.55
N ALA A 2 -40.71 -32.36 19.37
CA ALA A 2 -39.54 -31.63 18.88
C ALA A 2 -38.37 -32.62 18.77
N THR A 3 -38.06 -33.03 17.54
CA THR A 3 -36.88 -33.85 17.27
C THR A 3 -35.64 -32.99 17.51
N LYS A 4 -34.84 -33.41 18.50
CA LYS A 4 -33.55 -32.78 18.85
C LYS A 4 -32.69 -32.72 17.59
N ARG A 5 -32.59 -31.54 16.97
CA ARG A 5 -31.66 -31.28 15.86
C ARG A 5 -30.26 -31.61 16.35
N ALA A 6 -29.54 -32.42 15.57
CA ALA A 6 -28.21 -32.91 15.88
C ALA A 6 -27.33 -31.80 16.45
N LEU A 7 -26.73 -32.09 17.60
CA LEU A 7 -25.88 -31.22 18.42
C LEU A 7 -24.56 -30.85 17.72
N GLN A 8 -24.37 -31.24 16.46
CA GLN A 8 -23.13 -31.08 15.69
C GLN A 8 -23.43 -30.55 14.28
N PRO A 9 -22.74 -29.49 13.83
CA PRO A 9 -22.90 -28.96 12.47
C PRO A 9 -22.46 -30.00 11.42
N SER A 10 -23.14 -30.02 10.28
CA SER A 10 -22.76 -30.90 9.16
C SER A 10 -21.35 -30.55 8.63
N ALA A 11 -20.66 -31.51 8.02
CA ALA A 11 -19.32 -31.31 7.46
C ALA A 11 -19.26 -30.12 6.47
N GLU A 12 -20.33 -29.92 5.68
CA GLU A 12 -20.45 -28.76 4.78
C GLU A 12 -20.62 -27.43 5.52
N SER A 13 -21.30 -27.44 6.67
CA SER A 13 -21.41 -26.25 7.54
C SER A 13 -20.03 -25.87 8.09
N LEU A 14 -19.26 -26.85 8.58
CA LEU A 14 -17.90 -26.65 9.07
C LEU A 14 -16.97 -26.11 7.97
N ALA A 15 -17.01 -26.71 6.77
CA ALA A 15 -16.20 -26.26 5.63
C ALA A 15 -16.53 -24.80 5.23
N ARG A 16 -17.81 -24.42 5.25
CA ARG A 16 -18.23 -23.03 5.00
C ARG A 16 -17.73 -22.07 6.08
N THR A 17 -17.80 -22.46 7.35
CA THR A 17 -17.30 -21.62 8.45
C THR A 17 -15.79 -21.43 8.37
N GLN A 18 -15.02 -22.48 8.05
CA GLN A 18 -13.57 -22.41 7.90
C GLN A 18 -13.17 -21.47 6.75
N ARG A 19 -13.84 -21.55 5.59
CA ARG A 19 -13.58 -20.61 4.48
C ARG A 19 -13.85 -19.17 4.86
N ARG A 20 -14.90 -18.92 5.65
CA ARG A 20 -15.22 -17.57 6.14
C ARG A 20 -14.16 -17.04 7.11
N GLN A 21 -13.67 -17.90 8.01
CA GLN A 21 -12.60 -17.55 8.94
C GLN A 21 -11.31 -17.21 8.20
N LEU A 22 -10.89 -18.04 7.24
CA LEU A 22 -9.72 -17.77 6.41
C LEU A 22 -9.84 -16.44 5.65
N ALA A 23 -10.99 -16.18 5.01
CA ALA A 23 -11.22 -14.92 4.31
C ALA A 23 -11.18 -13.70 5.26
N ALA A 24 -11.68 -13.83 6.49
CA ALA A 24 -11.62 -12.78 7.50
C ALA A 24 -10.18 -12.52 7.98
N GLU A 25 -9.41 -13.59 8.23
CA GLU A 25 -8.00 -13.49 8.61
C GLU A 25 -7.14 -12.86 7.51
N GLU A 26 -7.34 -13.26 6.26
CA GLU A 26 -6.66 -12.68 5.11
C GLU A 26 -7.03 -11.21 4.91
N GLY A 27 -8.32 -10.87 5.09
CA GLY A 27 -8.79 -9.49 5.07
C GLY A 27 -8.11 -8.63 6.14
N ALA A 28 -8.00 -9.14 7.37
CA ALA A 28 -7.32 -8.45 8.46
C ALA A 28 -5.82 -8.25 8.16
N LYS A 29 -5.14 -9.28 7.65
CA LYS A 29 -3.72 -9.18 7.22
C LYS A 29 -3.53 -8.15 6.11
N ALA A 30 -4.44 -8.08 5.14
CA ALA A 30 -4.38 -7.12 4.05
C ALA A 30 -4.49 -5.67 4.53
N LEU A 31 -5.37 -5.39 5.51
CA LEU A 31 -5.51 -4.06 6.11
C LEU A 31 -4.22 -3.64 6.83
N VAL A 32 -3.64 -4.52 7.66
CA VAL A 32 -2.37 -4.25 8.35
C VAL A 32 -1.24 -3.96 7.34
N ALA A 33 -1.14 -4.75 6.27
CA ALA A 33 -0.14 -4.52 5.24
C ALA A 33 -0.34 -3.18 4.50
N ALA A 34 -1.58 -2.77 4.27
CA ALA A 34 -1.89 -1.48 3.66
C ALA A 34 -1.48 -0.31 4.57
N GLU A 35 -1.74 -0.42 5.87
CA GLU A 35 -1.34 0.59 6.87
C GLU A 35 0.19 0.71 6.96
N GLN A 36 0.91 -0.43 7.02
CA GLN A 36 2.37 -0.44 7.02
C GLN A 36 2.95 0.24 5.78
N ARG A 37 2.44 -0.09 4.58
CA ARG A 37 2.86 0.56 3.33
C ARG A 37 2.62 2.07 3.35
N ALA A 38 1.49 2.52 3.91
CA ALA A 38 1.19 3.94 4.02
C ALA A 38 2.20 4.65 4.94
N ILE A 39 2.56 4.03 6.07
CA ILE A 39 3.59 4.55 6.99
C ILE A 39 4.96 4.62 6.29
N ASP A 40 5.35 3.58 5.57
CA ASP A 40 6.63 3.52 4.87
C ASP A 40 6.73 4.60 3.79
N ILE A 41 5.65 4.84 3.04
CA ILE A 41 5.59 5.94 2.06
C ILE A 41 5.80 7.29 2.74
N ARG A 42 5.15 7.55 3.89
CA ARG A 42 5.32 8.82 4.63
C ARG A 42 6.77 9.00 5.08
N LYS A 43 7.37 7.98 5.70
CA LYS A 43 8.78 8.00 6.11
C LYS A 43 9.73 8.23 4.93
N ASN A 44 9.46 7.58 3.80
CA ASN A 44 10.26 7.77 2.59
C ASN A 44 10.14 9.20 2.07
N MET A 45 8.93 9.75 2.04
CA MET A 45 8.68 11.13 1.63
C MET A 45 9.37 12.15 2.55
N GLU A 46 9.37 11.93 3.86
CA GLU A 46 10.11 12.74 4.82
C GLU A 46 11.62 12.67 4.55
N ARG A 47 12.17 11.48 4.36
CA ARG A 47 13.58 11.28 4.00
C ARG A 47 13.94 12.00 2.70
N LEU A 48 13.11 11.89 1.67
CA LEU A 48 13.33 12.56 0.39
C LEU A 48 13.27 14.09 0.54
N ARG A 49 12.37 14.62 1.36
CA ARG A 49 12.32 16.06 1.67
C ARG A 49 13.61 16.51 2.37
N ALA A 50 14.06 15.78 3.39
CA ALA A 50 15.31 16.10 4.09
C ALA A 50 16.51 16.09 3.13
N LEU A 51 16.60 15.10 2.24
CA LEU A 51 17.66 15.04 1.24
C LEU A 51 17.59 16.18 0.22
N ARG A 52 16.40 16.63 -0.18
CA ARG A 52 16.25 17.80 -1.07
C ARG A 52 16.71 19.07 -0.39
N LEU A 53 16.26 19.31 0.85
CA LEU A 53 16.68 20.49 1.62
C LEU A 53 18.19 20.51 1.86
N ALA A 54 18.80 19.35 2.17
CA ALA A 54 20.25 19.24 2.32
C ALA A 54 20.97 19.57 1.00
N LYS A 55 20.49 19.06 -0.14
CA LYS A 55 21.07 19.38 -1.46
C LYS A 55 20.92 20.86 -1.81
N GLU A 56 19.75 21.44 -1.60
CA GLU A 56 19.50 22.87 -1.83
C GLU A 56 20.41 23.75 -0.95
N ALA A 57 20.65 23.34 0.30
CA ALA A 57 21.58 24.04 1.18
C ALA A 57 23.04 23.94 0.69
N GLU A 58 23.47 22.78 0.19
CA GLU A 58 24.80 22.63 -0.43
C GLU A 58 24.92 23.42 -1.75
N ASP A 59 23.91 23.37 -2.61
CA ASP A 59 23.89 24.13 -3.88
C ASP A 59 23.89 25.64 -3.63
N ALA A 60 23.21 26.11 -2.58
CA ALA A 60 23.23 27.50 -2.14
C ALA A 60 24.61 27.91 -1.59
N ARG A 61 25.31 27.01 -0.88
CA ARG A 61 26.68 27.24 -0.39
C ARG A 61 27.70 27.31 -1.53
N ILE A 62 27.51 26.51 -2.57
CA ILE A 62 28.43 26.41 -3.72
C ILE A 62 28.18 27.53 -4.75
N GLY A 63 27.13 28.34 -4.60
CA GLY A 63 26.89 29.50 -5.46
C GLY A 63 26.06 29.20 -6.71
N GLY A 64 25.06 28.31 -6.60
CA GLY A 64 23.84 28.35 -7.43
C GLY A 64 24.02 28.17 -8.94
N SER A 65 24.20 26.93 -9.38
CA SER A 65 23.87 26.53 -10.76
C SER A 65 22.93 25.32 -10.71
N ALA A 66 21.64 25.57 -10.48
CA ALA A 66 20.63 24.53 -10.65
C ALA A 66 20.45 24.22 -12.14
N PRO A 67 20.65 22.98 -12.63
CA PRO A 67 20.28 22.64 -13.99
C PRO A 67 18.76 22.69 -14.10
N ALA A 68 18.24 23.65 -14.86
CA ALA A 68 16.82 23.79 -15.15
C ALA A 68 16.23 22.43 -15.56
N ALA A 69 15.17 22.00 -14.86
CA ALA A 69 14.50 20.73 -15.12
C ALA A 69 14.08 20.68 -16.59
N ARG A 70 14.68 19.76 -17.37
CA ARG A 70 14.39 19.62 -18.80
C ARG A 70 12.91 19.23 -18.97
N PRO A 71 12.14 19.93 -19.83
CA PRO A 71 10.73 19.61 -20.03
C PRO A 71 10.59 18.18 -20.59
N ALA A 72 9.75 17.38 -19.95
CA ALA A 72 9.47 16.01 -20.39
C ALA A 72 8.86 16.02 -21.79
N LYS A 73 9.55 15.38 -22.74
CA LYS A 73 9.13 15.27 -24.14
C LYS A 73 7.86 14.43 -24.23
N ARG A 74 6.70 15.04 -24.54
CA ARG A 74 5.44 14.33 -24.75
C ARG A 74 5.61 13.38 -25.95
N ARG A 75 5.47 12.06 -25.74
CA ARG A 75 5.38 11.08 -26.85
C ARG A 75 3.99 11.21 -27.46
N ASN A 76 3.91 11.66 -28.71
CA ASN A 76 2.65 11.69 -29.46
C ASN A 76 2.11 10.26 -29.59
N LYS A 77 0.87 10.06 -29.16
CA LYS A 77 0.14 8.80 -29.33
C LYS A 77 -0.22 8.70 -30.82
N ILE A 78 0.37 7.73 -31.53
CA ILE A 78 -0.04 7.39 -32.90
C ILE A 78 -1.50 6.92 -32.80
N ALA A 79 -2.39 7.66 -33.46
CA ALA A 79 -3.78 7.24 -33.64
C ALA A 79 -3.80 6.02 -34.57
N ARG A 80 -4.63 5.06 -34.20
CA ARG A 80 -4.76 3.73 -34.82
C ARG A 80 -5.29 3.81 -36.24
#